data_AF-A0A7Z9DW50-F1
#
_entry.id   AF-A0A7Z9DW50-F1
#
_cell.length_a   1.000
_cell.length_b   1.000
_cell.length_c   1.000
_cell.angle_alpha   90.00
_cell.angle_beta   90.00
_cell.angle_gamma   90.00
#
_symmetry.space_group_name_H-M   'P 1'
#
loop_
_entity.id
_entity.type
_entity.pdbx_description
1 polymer ?
#
loop_
_entity_poly.entity_id
_entity_poly.type
_entity_poly.pdbx_seq_one_letter_code
_entity_poly.pdbx_strand_id
1 'polypeptide(L)'
;MDNNRAAQAAVNNLARLEILDGKTEEAIDKLENTLGQVKDKGIRAALYKNLGWAYFLENNPKQAEVELRQSLELKESNVVAYYILAQVLEAQNRHKQALAFWKTALEQDELDQKSNGVTWRLPELLAWRMTARQRLPK
;
A
#
# COMPACT_ATOMS: atom_id res chain seq x y z
N MET A 1 -21.82 16.70 6.61
CA MET A 1 -21.17 15.76 5.67
C MET A 1 -19.93 16.47 5.15
N ASP A 2 -18.73 15.97 5.43
CA ASP A 2 -17.49 16.65 5.06
C ASP A 2 -17.36 16.70 3.53
N ASN A 3 -17.57 17.88 2.97
CA ASN A 3 -17.55 18.18 1.53
C ASN A 3 -16.17 17.90 0.87
N ASN A 4 -15.17 17.46 1.65
CA ASN A 4 -13.79 17.23 1.24
C ASN A 4 -13.43 15.74 1.07
N ARG A 5 -14.31 14.80 1.47
CA ARG A 5 -13.99 13.36 1.45
C ARG A 5 -13.67 12.83 0.06
N ALA A 6 -14.45 13.23 -0.94
CA ALA A 6 -14.26 12.82 -2.33
C ALA A 6 -12.97 13.39 -2.93
N ALA A 7 -12.67 14.67 -2.64
CA ALA A 7 -11.42 15.31 -3.06
C ALA A 7 -10.20 14.62 -2.44
N GLN A 8 -10.25 14.28 -1.16
CA GLN A 8 -9.18 13.56 -0.47
C GLN A 8 -8.96 12.14 -1.04
N ALA A 9 -10.03 11.43 -1.38
CA ALA A 9 -9.94 10.14 -2.06
C ALA A 9 -9.36 10.27 -3.48
N ALA A 10 -9.67 11.36 -4.19
CA ALA A 10 -9.12 11.65 -5.50
C ALA A 10 -7.61 11.92 -5.43
N VAL A 11 -7.13 12.62 -4.39
CA VAL A 11 -5.68 12.82 -4.16
C VAL A 11 -4.95 11.49 -4.03
N ASN A 12 -5.51 10.54 -3.27
CA ASN A 12 -4.92 9.21 -3.15
C ASN A 12 -4.82 8.46 -4.49
N ASN A 13 -5.80 8.63 -5.37
CA ASN A 13 -5.77 8.04 -6.70
C ASN A 13 -4.74 8.72 -7.61
N LEU A 14 -4.64 10.05 -7.56
CA LEU A 14 -3.64 10.81 -8.31
C LEU A 14 -2.23 10.40 -7.88
N ALA A 15 -1.95 10.38 -6.58
CA ALA A 15 -0.65 9.98 -6.06
C ALA A 15 -0.26 8.56 -6.48
N ARG A 16 -1.23 7.63 -6.55
CA ARG A 16 -0.98 6.28 -7.11
C ARG A 16 -0.51 6.34 -8.56
N LEU A 17 -1.14 7.18 -9.38
CA LEU A 17 -0.77 7.33 -10.79
C LEU A 17 0.58 8.01 -10.96
N GLU A 18 0.87 9.02 -10.15
CA GLU A 18 2.20 9.68 -10.11
C GLU A 18 3.30 8.69 -9.71
N ILE A 19 3.06 7.84 -8.70
CA ILE A 19 3.99 6.77 -8.32
C ILE A 19 4.26 5.81 -9.50
N LEU A 20 3.21 5.41 -10.23
CA LEU A 20 3.33 4.54 -11.40
C LEU A 20 4.09 5.22 -12.56
N ASP A 21 4.01 6.54 -12.67
CA ASP A 21 4.71 7.38 -13.66
C ASP A 21 6.15 7.74 -13.22
N GLY A 22 6.59 7.28 -12.04
CA GLY A 22 7.91 7.59 -11.49
C GLY A 22 8.04 8.99 -10.88
N LYS A 23 6.92 9.72 -10.71
CA LYS A 23 6.83 11.03 -10.05
C LYS A 23 6.63 10.86 -8.54
N THR A 24 7.57 10.15 -7.94
CA THR A 24 7.48 9.66 -6.56
C THR A 24 7.66 10.79 -5.55
N GLU A 25 8.53 11.76 -5.81
CA GLU A 25 8.70 12.96 -4.97
C GLU A 25 7.40 13.80 -4.92
N GLU A 26 6.78 14.10 -6.07
CA GLU A 26 5.53 14.88 -6.11
C GLU A 26 4.36 14.13 -5.46
N ALA A 27 4.36 12.81 -5.53
CA ALA A 27 3.39 11.97 -4.84
C ALA A 27 3.58 12.06 -3.31
N ILE A 28 4.82 12.00 -2.82
CA ILE A 28 5.15 12.12 -1.38
C ILE A 28 4.62 13.45 -0.83
N ASP A 29 5.04 14.57 -1.43
CA ASP A 29 4.64 15.91 -0.98
C ASP A 29 3.11 16.05 -0.88
N LYS A 30 2.41 15.53 -1.89
CA LYS A 30 0.95 15.61 -1.96
C LYS A 30 0.27 14.75 -0.90
N LEU A 31 0.78 13.55 -0.68
CA LEU A 31 0.25 12.61 0.31
C LEU A 31 0.44 13.14 1.73
N GLU A 32 1.62 13.68 2.04
CA GLU A 32 1.93 14.25 3.36
C GLU A 32 1.06 15.47 3.68
N ASN A 33 0.93 16.40 2.72
CA ASN A 33 0.08 17.57 2.89
C ASN A 33 -1.38 17.16 3.18
N THR A 34 -1.87 16.16 2.44
CA THR A 34 -3.25 15.68 2.56
C THR A 34 -3.49 14.95 3.88
N LEU A 35 -2.52 14.16 4.36
CA LEU A 35 -2.61 13.45 5.64
C LEU A 35 -2.84 14.39 6.83
N GLY A 36 -2.32 15.62 6.77
CA GLY A 36 -2.54 16.65 7.80
C GLY A 36 -4.00 17.14 7.90
N GLN A 37 -4.81 16.91 6.86
CA GLN A 37 -6.17 17.46 6.74
C GLN A 37 -7.27 16.39 6.82
N VAL A 38 -6.92 15.12 6.57
CA VAL A 38 -7.89 14.02 6.52
C VAL A 38 -8.12 13.43 7.92
N LYS A 39 -9.40 13.37 8.33
CA LYS A 39 -9.83 12.70 9.57
C LYS A 39 -10.35 11.28 9.34
N ASP A 40 -10.85 10.97 8.14
CA ASP A 40 -11.40 9.66 7.81
C ASP A 40 -10.31 8.58 7.85
N LYS A 41 -10.48 7.60 8.73
CA LYS A 41 -9.49 6.52 8.94
C LYS A 41 -9.25 5.70 7.67
N GLY A 42 -10.28 5.46 6.86
CA GLY A 42 -10.15 4.67 5.63
C GLY A 42 -9.33 5.39 4.57
N ILE A 43 -9.54 6.69 4.40
CA ILE A 43 -8.74 7.53 3.50
C ILE A 43 -7.31 7.65 4.03
N ARG A 44 -7.12 7.91 5.33
CA ARG A 44 -5.78 7.95 5.93
C ARG A 44 -5.02 6.64 5.69
N ALA A 45 -5.66 5.49 5.89
CA ALA A 45 -5.05 4.19 5.61
C ALA A 45 -4.61 4.08 4.14
N ALA A 46 -5.44 4.52 3.20
CA ALA A 46 -5.09 4.51 1.78
C ALA A 46 -3.90 5.45 1.45
N LEU A 47 -3.88 6.65 2.04
CA LEU A 47 -2.80 7.62 1.87
C LEU A 47 -1.48 7.08 2.43
N TYR A 48 -1.48 6.58 3.66
CA TYR A 48 -0.30 5.96 4.29
C TYR A 48 0.26 4.80 3.45
N LYS A 49 -0.61 3.97 2.88
CA LYS A 49 -0.19 2.88 1.99
C LYS A 49 0.52 3.39 0.73
N ASN A 50 0.03 4.47 0.11
CA ASN A 50 0.69 5.05 -1.07
C ASN A 50 1.97 5.80 -0.68
N LEU A 51 1.98 6.45 0.49
CA LEU A 51 3.16 7.17 0.97
C LEU A 51 4.30 6.18 1.24
N GLY A 52 3.99 5.06 1.88
CA GLY A 52 4.95 3.99 2.08
C GLY A 52 5.44 3.35 0.76
N TRP A 53 4.56 3.25 -0.25
CA TRP A 53 4.99 2.81 -1.58
C TRP A 53 5.97 3.79 -2.22
N ALA A 54 5.65 5.08 -2.22
CA ALA A 54 6.49 6.12 -2.80
C ALA A 54 7.86 6.16 -2.10
N TYR A 55 7.89 6.13 -0.76
CA TYR A 55 9.14 6.05 0.00
C TYR A 55 9.97 4.81 -0.31
N PHE A 56 9.33 3.67 -0.58
CA PHE A 56 10.06 2.46 -0.96
C PHE A 56 10.76 2.62 -2.31
N LEU A 57 10.08 3.24 -3.28
CA LEU A 57 10.64 3.50 -4.62
C LEU A 57 11.74 4.56 -4.60
N GLU A 58 11.67 5.53 -3.68
CA GLU A 58 12.73 6.49 -3.37
C GLU A 58 13.90 5.90 -2.57
N ASN A 59 14.02 4.57 -2.53
CA ASN A 59 15.07 3.85 -1.82
C ASN A 59 15.16 4.23 -0.31
N ASN A 60 14.01 4.56 0.30
CA ASN A 60 13.88 4.83 1.72
C ASN A 60 13.02 3.75 2.42
N PRO A 61 13.52 2.51 2.54
CA PRO A 61 12.76 1.40 3.09
C PRO A 61 12.44 1.56 4.58
N LYS A 62 13.16 2.42 5.31
CA LYS A 62 12.86 2.67 6.73
C LYS A 62 11.58 3.48 6.89
N GLN A 63 11.46 4.58 6.15
CA GLN A 63 10.23 5.38 6.18
C GLN A 63 9.06 4.61 5.58
N ALA A 64 9.30 3.88 4.49
CA ALA A 64 8.28 3.03 3.88
C ALA A 64 7.62 2.08 4.88
N GLU A 65 8.41 1.40 5.71
CA GLU A 65 7.88 0.49 6.74
C GLU A 65 7.00 1.21 7.76
N VAL A 66 7.39 2.41 8.20
CA VAL A 66 6.62 3.21 9.17
C VAL A 66 5.23 3.52 8.61
N GLU A 67 5.17 4.05 7.39
CA GLU A 67 3.90 4.45 6.78
C GLU A 67 3.00 3.24 6.46
N LEU A 68 3.59 2.13 5.99
CA LEU A 68 2.81 0.91 5.72
C LEU A 68 2.23 0.30 7.00
N ARG A 69 2.96 0.35 8.11
CA ARG A 69 2.43 -0.07 9.42
C ARG A 69 1.30 0.83 9.89
N GLN A 70 1.40 2.15 9.69
CA GLN A 70 0.30 3.07 9.97
C GLN A 70 -0.95 2.76 9.12
N SER A 71 -0.77 2.39 7.84
CA SER A 71 -1.91 1.92 7.03
C SER A 71 -2.57 0.68 7.64
N LEU A 72 -1.79 -0.32 8.05
CA LEU A 72 -2.33 -1.58 8.56
C LEU A 72 -2.97 -1.42 9.95
N GLU A 73 -2.45 -0.51 10.78
CA GLU A 73 -3.07 -0.14 12.06
C GLU A 73 -4.47 0.47 11.87
N LEU A 74 -4.64 1.29 10.83
CA LEU A 74 -5.93 1.92 10.53
C LEU A 74 -6.89 0.99 9.78
N LYS A 75 -6.36 0.11 8.92
CA LYS A 75 -7.12 -0.85 8.14
C LYS A 75 -6.29 -2.11 7.88
N GLU A 76 -6.51 -3.10 8.73
CA GLU A 76 -5.82 -4.39 8.65
C GLU A 76 -6.09 -5.12 7.33
N SER A 77 -7.25 -4.92 6.70
CA SER A 77 -7.58 -5.57 5.42
C SER A 77 -6.93 -4.94 4.18
N ASN A 78 -5.96 -4.05 4.32
CA ASN A 78 -5.29 -3.43 3.18
C ASN A 78 -4.24 -4.37 2.56
N VAL A 79 -4.70 -5.25 1.66
CA VAL A 79 -3.89 -6.24 0.93
C VAL A 79 -2.62 -5.62 0.30
N VAL A 80 -2.75 -4.44 -0.30
CA VAL A 80 -1.62 -3.75 -0.94
C VAL A 80 -0.53 -3.40 0.07
N ALA A 81 -0.91 -2.97 1.27
CA ALA A 81 0.07 -2.62 2.31
C ALA A 81 0.88 -3.84 2.75
N TYR A 82 0.28 -5.04 2.83
CA TYR A 82 1.03 -6.28 3.11
C TYR A 82 2.04 -6.60 2.01
N TYR A 83 1.67 -6.50 0.73
CA TYR A 83 2.58 -6.76 -0.39
C TYR A 83 3.77 -5.81 -0.42
N ILE A 84 3.55 -4.51 -0.21
CA ILE A 84 4.64 -3.53 -0.22
C ILE A 84 5.52 -3.74 1.04
N LEU A 85 4.91 -3.99 2.21
CA LEU A 85 5.68 -4.20 3.44
C LEU A 85 6.56 -5.45 3.36
N ALA A 86 6.11 -6.50 2.67
CA ALA A 86 6.95 -7.66 2.40
C ALA A 86 8.19 -7.30 1.56
N GLN A 87 8.03 -6.50 0.50
CA GLN A 87 9.15 -6.00 -0.33
C GLN A 87 10.10 -5.10 0.45
N VAL A 88 9.55 -4.20 1.27
CA VAL A 88 10.34 -3.34 2.16
C VAL A 88 11.18 -4.17 3.12
N LEU A 89 10.59 -5.21 3.73
CA LEU A 89 11.30 -6.11 4.63
C LEU A 89 12.39 -6.91 3.90
N GLU A 90 12.17 -7.30 2.64
CA GLU A 90 13.23 -7.91 1.82
C GLU A 90 14.39 -6.95 1.56
N ALA A 91 14.10 -5.70 1.19
CA ALA A 91 15.13 -4.67 0.97
C ALA A 91 15.93 -4.35 2.26
N GLN A 92 15.31 -4.55 3.42
CA GLN A 92 15.97 -4.46 4.72
C GLN A 92 16.67 -5.76 5.17
N ASN A 93 16.76 -6.78 4.31
CA ASN A 93 17.33 -8.12 4.61
C ASN A 93 16.58 -8.90 5.72
N ARG A 94 15.33 -8.54 6.01
CA ARG A 94 14.47 -9.20 7.02
C ARG A 94 13.61 -10.30 6.41
N HIS A 95 14.25 -11.23 5.69
CA HIS A 95 13.58 -12.24 4.87
C HIS A 95 12.54 -13.10 5.61
N LYS A 96 12.82 -13.54 6.84
CA LYS A 96 11.87 -14.33 7.64
C LYS A 96 10.56 -13.58 7.90
N GLN A 97 10.66 -12.27 8.17
CA GLN A 97 9.48 -11.43 8.39
C GLN A 97 8.78 -11.17 7.05
N ALA A 98 9.52 -10.88 5.98
CA ALA A 98 8.96 -10.71 4.65
C ALA A 98 8.09 -11.90 4.21
N LEU A 99 8.53 -13.15 4.44
CA LEU A 99 7.76 -14.34 4.12
C LEU A 99 6.40 -14.39 4.83
N ALA A 100 6.34 -13.97 6.09
CA ALA A 100 5.08 -13.87 6.82
C ALA A 100 4.14 -12.86 6.15
N PHE A 101 4.65 -11.68 5.79
CA PHE A 101 3.86 -10.65 5.11
C PHE A 101 3.42 -11.07 3.70
N TRP A 102 4.27 -11.77 2.93
CA TRP A 102 3.88 -12.34 1.64
C TRP A 102 2.74 -13.35 1.76
N LYS A 103 2.82 -14.24 2.77
CA LYS A 103 1.78 -15.22 3.04
C LYS A 103 0.46 -14.55 3.40
N THR A 104 0.48 -13.62 4.36
CA THR A 104 -0.71 -12.89 4.78
C THR A 104 -1.31 -12.08 3.63
N ALA A 105 -0.48 -11.46 2.78
CA ALA A 105 -0.98 -10.72 1.61
C ALA A 105 -1.80 -11.61 0.67
N LEU A 106 -1.32 -12.83 0.36
CA LEU A 106 -2.04 -13.78 -0.49
C LEU A 106 -3.33 -14.28 0.16
N GLU A 107 -3.32 -14.59 1.45
CA GLU A 107 -4.50 -15.03 2.19
C GLU A 107 -5.59 -13.95 2.19
N GLN A 108 -5.21 -12.69 2.47
CA GLN A 108 -6.15 -11.56 2.45
C GLN A 108 -6.64 -11.24 1.04
N ASP A 109 -5.76 -11.30 0.04
CA ASP A 109 -6.13 -11.14 -1.37
C ASP A 109 -7.16 -12.19 -1.77
N GLU A 110 -6.94 -13.47 -1.43
CA GLU A 110 -7.87 -14.56 -1.71
C GLU A 110 -9.24 -14.36 -1.04
N LEU A 111 -9.24 -13.96 0.23
CA LEU A 111 -10.47 -13.63 0.97
C LEU A 111 -11.24 -12.49 0.30
N ASP A 112 -10.56 -11.42 -0.11
CA ASP A 112 -11.16 -10.29 -0.81
C ASP A 112 -11.79 -10.70 -2.16
N GLN A 113 -11.17 -11.62 -2.92
CA GLN A 113 -11.77 -12.10 -4.19
C GLN A 113 -13.05 -12.87 -3.96
N LYS A 114 -13.08 -13.68 -2.90
CA LYS A 114 -14.24 -14.51 -2.57
C LYS A 114 -15.40 -13.64 -2.09
N SER A 115 -15.13 -12.55 -1.36
CA SER A 115 -16.18 -11.67 -0.83
C SER A 115 -16.73 -10.68 -1.85
N ASN A 116 -15.88 -10.11 -2.71
CA ASN A 116 -16.23 -8.92 -3.50
C ASN A 116 -16.42 -9.20 -5.01
N GLY A 117 -16.31 -10.46 -5.45
CA GLY A 117 -16.33 -10.83 -6.88
C GLY A 117 -15.18 -10.18 -7.65
N VAL A 118 -15.15 -10.33 -8.99
CA VAL A 118 -14.15 -9.65 -9.84
C VAL A 118 -14.55 -8.17 -10.02
N THR A 119 -14.48 -7.41 -8.92
CA THR A 119 -14.60 -5.96 -8.92
C THR A 119 -13.25 -5.34 -9.24
N TRP A 120 -13.24 -4.21 -9.97
CA TRP A 120 -12.07 -3.44 -10.45
C TRP A 120 -10.82 -3.62 -9.56
N ARG A 121 -9.79 -4.30 -10.08
CA ARG A 121 -8.54 -4.55 -9.36
C ARG A 121 -7.44 -3.65 -9.89
N LEU A 122 -6.62 -3.16 -8.97
CA LEU A 122 -5.39 -2.44 -9.29
C LEU A 122 -4.48 -3.35 -10.14
N PRO A 123 -4.06 -2.95 -11.36
CA PRO A 123 -3.24 -3.78 -12.24
C PRO A 123 -1.94 -4.27 -11.58
N GLU A 124 -1.34 -3.44 -10.74
CA GLU A 124 -0.10 -3.73 -10.01
C GLU A 124 -0.23 -4.90 -9.01
N LEU A 125 -1.46 -5.22 -8.54
CA LEU A 125 -1.69 -6.38 -7.66
C LEU A 125 -1.31 -7.71 -8.34
N LEU A 126 -1.46 -7.81 -9.67
CA LEU A 126 -1.10 -9.03 -10.39
C LEU A 126 0.40 -9.29 -10.29
N ALA A 127 1.22 -8.24 -10.44
CA ALA A 127 2.67 -8.35 -10.31
C ALA A 127 3.06 -8.78 -8.90
N TRP A 128 2.53 -8.12 -7.86
CA TRP A 128 2.85 -8.46 -6.47
C TRP A 128 2.38 -9.86 -6.07
N ARG A 129 1.21 -10.31 -6.55
CA ARG A 129 0.74 -11.67 -6.33
C ARG A 129 1.69 -12.71 -6.94
N MET A 130 2.19 -12.44 -8.15
CA MET A 130 3.16 -13.31 -8.80
C MET A 130 4.48 -13.36 -8.00
N THR A 131 4.97 -12.21 -7.54
CA THR A 131 6.15 -12.14 -6.66
C THR A 131 5.93 -12.94 -5.38
N ALA A 132 4.81 -12.76 -4.70
CA ALA A 132 4.49 -13.47 -3.46
C ALA A 132 4.53 -15.00 -3.65
N ARG A 133 3.95 -15.51 -4.74
CA ARG A 133 3.97 -16.93 -5.08
C ARG A 133 5.36 -17.46 -5.39
N GLN A 134 6.26 -16.63 -5.92
CA GLN A 134 7.65 -17.01 -6.15
C GLN A 134 8.47 -17.02 -4.86
N ARG A 135 8.13 -16.17 -3.89
CA ARG A 135 8.83 -16.06 -2.60
C ARG A 135 8.45 -17.16 -1.62
N LEU A 136 7.21 -17.64 -1.68
CA LEU A 136 6.73 -18.68 -0.80
C LEU A 136 7.15 -20.07 -1.30
N PRO A 137 7.62 -20.95 -0.41
CA PRO A 137 7.89 -22.33 -0.77
C PRO A 137 6.59 -23.03 -1.20
N LYS A 138 6.72 -23.97 -2.13
CA LYS A 138 5.63 -24.85 -2.57
C LYS A 138 5.29 -25.88 -1.50
#